data_AF-A0A0M2F7K9-F1
#
_entry.id   AF-A0A0M2F7K9-F1
#
_cell.length_a   1.000
_cell.length_b   1.000
_cell.length_c   1.000
_cell.angle_alpha   90.00
_cell.angle_beta   90.00
_cell.angle_gamma   90.00
#
_symmetry.space_group_name_H-M   'P 1'
#
loop_
_entity.id
_entity.type
_entity.pdbx_description
1 polymer ?
#
loop_
_entity_poly.entity_id
_entity_poly.type
_entity_poly.pdbx_seq_one_letter_code
_entity_poly.pdbx_strand_id
1 'polypeptide(L)'
;MENKDQRLEIRIPQQQLTEVDAIINSIDPRFKPSRSDVVRSFIAQGIDRHYGRGRQVQDLLPLGQRLSLFFQICQQQRAVNGSRVPLSRADDYLREMIPNYKESTATVEALVSQVYLQGFTWFYELDQKHLEAINIGLTSLHVLSLMNQEHNPETCSTLDSVIAIRNMFAQIDTVLNEANKKKDMFGDDSVRDSLARIEGYASDNRIPLRFRGYPDTAEYTQQIQMWSLLNWIEIGEGSNPISTSEQRHKEDLTGKYAIMLEVYRNITLNQRFTLDALEQLVKNRQFS
;
A
#
# COMPACT_ATOMS: atom_id res chain seq x y z
N MET A 1 15.76 -19.55 17.81
CA MET A 1 16.11 -20.99 17.78
C MET A 1 15.97 -21.47 16.35
N GLU A 2 16.98 -22.09 15.77
CA GLU A 2 16.87 -22.72 14.45
C GLU A 2 15.80 -23.83 14.50
N ASN A 3 14.72 -23.68 13.74
CA ASN A 3 13.74 -24.75 13.53
C ASN A 3 14.40 -25.84 12.67
N LYS A 4 15.05 -26.81 13.31
CA LYS A 4 15.49 -28.03 12.64
C LYS A 4 14.29 -28.94 12.41
N ASP A 5 13.94 -29.18 11.15
CA ASP A 5 12.91 -30.15 10.78
C ASP A 5 13.33 -31.55 11.22
N GLN A 6 12.63 -32.11 12.21
CA GLN A 6 12.80 -33.49 12.64
C GLN A 6 11.89 -34.42 11.84
N ARG A 7 12.44 -35.54 11.35
CA ARG A 7 11.67 -36.58 10.64
C ARG A 7 11.20 -37.62 11.65
N LEU A 8 9.90 -37.92 11.62
CA LEU A 8 9.24 -38.91 12.47
C LEU A 8 8.53 -39.94 11.59
N GLU A 9 8.62 -41.22 11.95
CA GLU A 9 7.81 -42.29 11.36
C GLU A 9 6.59 -42.58 12.23
N ILE A 10 5.40 -42.53 11.63
CA ILE A 10 4.13 -42.76 12.33
C ILE A 10 3.46 -43.99 11.74
N ARG A 11 3.03 -44.93 12.60
CA ARG A 11 2.24 -46.09 12.18
C ARG A 11 0.76 -45.79 12.37
N ILE A 12 0.01 -45.75 11.28
CA ILE A 12 -1.44 -45.53 11.27
C ILE A 12 -2.16 -46.65 10.49
N PRO A 13 -3.45 -46.93 10.80
CA PRO A 13 -4.27 -47.82 10.00
C PRO A 13 -4.35 -47.38 8.53
N GLN A 14 -4.39 -48.36 7.62
CA GLN A 14 -4.46 -48.10 6.18
C GLN A 14 -5.66 -47.22 5.78
N GLN A 15 -6.80 -47.41 6.45
CA GLN A 15 -8.00 -46.61 6.23
C GLN A 15 -7.76 -45.12 6.48
N GLN A 16 -7.05 -44.77 7.57
CA GLN A 16 -6.73 -43.38 7.89
C GLN A 16 -5.74 -42.77 6.88
N LEU A 17 -4.79 -43.57 6.37
CA LEU A 17 -3.89 -43.12 5.30
C LEU A 17 -4.68 -42.83 4.01
N THR A 18 -5.67 -43.67 3.67
CA THR A 18 -6.56 -43.46 2.53
C THR A 18 -7.42 -42.20 2.69
N GLU A 19 -7.88 -41.91 3.91
CA GLU A 19 -8.61 -40.67 4.21
C GLU A 19 -7.72 -39.42 4.05
N VAL A 20 -6.46 -39.48 4.51
CA VAL A 20 -5.49 -38.39 4.29
C VAL A 20 -5.24 -38.18 2.79
N ASP A 21 -5.11 -39.26 2.01
CA ASP A 21 -4.98 -39.17 0.56
C ASP A 21 -6.23 -38.61 -0.12
N ALA A 22 -7.42 -38.96 0.35
CA ALA A 22 -8.67 -38.42 -0.15
C ALA A 22 -8.76 -36.90 0.10
N ILE A 23 -8.32 -36.43 1.28
CA ILE A 23 -8.21 -35.00 1.60
C ILE A 23 -7.27 -34.31 0.62
N ILE A 24 -6.06 -34.85 0.39
CA ILE A 24 -5.11 -34.28 -0.58
C ILE A 24 -5.69 -34.23 -1.99
N ASN A 25 -6.41 -35.29 -2.40
CA ASN A 25 -7.00 -35.37 -3.73
C ASN A 25 -8.24 -34.48 -3.91
N SER A 26 -8.89 -34.07 -2.83
CA SER A 26 -9.97 -33.08 -2.86
C SER A 26 -9.47 -31.64 -3.07
N ILE A 27 -8.17 -31.40 -2.94
CA ILE A 27 -7.53 -30.09 -3.09
C ILE A 27 -7.13 -29.87 -4.56
N ASP A 28 -7.24 -28.62 -5.06
CA ASP A 28 -6.96 -28.22 -6.45
C ASP A 28 -5.64 -28.82 -6.97
N PRO A 29 -5.61 -29.42 -8.19
CA PRO A 29 -4.40 -29.98 -8.79
C PRO A 29 -3.20 -29.02 -8.86
N ARG A 30 -3.44 -27.71 -8.92
CA ARG A 30 -2.40 -26.67 -8.99
C ARG A 30 -1.72 -26.40 -7.65
N PHE A 31 -2.28 -26.88 -6.53
CA PHE A 31 -1.73 -26.70 -5.19
C PHE A 31 -1.98 -27.95 -4.33
N LYS A 32 -1.37 -29.09 -4.69
CA LYS A 32 -1.47 -30.32 -3.89
C LYS A 32 -0.45 -30.31 -2.74
N PRO A 33 -0.88 -30.22 -1.47
CA PRO A 33 0.02 -30.36 -0.33
C PRO A 33 0.56 -31.79 -0.24
N SER A 34 1.75 -31.96 0.34
CA SER A 34 2.26 -33.31 0.61
C SER A 34 1.51 -33.96 1.78
N ARG A 35 1.58 -35.30 1.87
CA ARG A 35 1.07 -36.03 3.05
C ARG A 35 1.65 -35.48 4.35
N SER A 36 2.94 -35.14 4.35
CA SER A 36 3.61 -34.56 5.51
C SER A 36 3.02 -33.20 5.91
N ASP A 37 2.61 -32.37 4.95
CA ASP A 37 2.02 -31.06 5.25
C ASP A 37 0.63 -31.20 5.86
N VAL A 38 -0.17 -32.15 5.35
CA VAL A 38 -1.49 -32.47 5.91
C VAL A 38 -1.36 -33.09 7.30
N VAL A 39 -0.42 -34.02 7.51
CA VAL A 39 -0.19 -34.60 8.83
C VAL A 39 0.33 -33.56 9.82
N ARG A 40 1.22 -32.66 9.40
CA ARG A 40 1.74 -31.57 10.24
C ARG A 40 0.63 -30.62 10.68
N SER A 41 -0.33 -30.31 9.80
CA SER A 41 -1.47 -29.45 10.17
C SER A 41 -2.39 -30.12 11.20
N PHE A 42 -2.68 -31.42 11.06
CA PHE A 42 -3.45 -32.16 12.05
C PHE A 42 -2.74 -32.27 13.40
N ILE A 43 -1.42 -32.49 13.40
CA ILE A 43 -0.62 -32.53 14.65
C ILE A 43 -0.64 -31.16 15.33
N ALA A 44 -0.44 -30.06 14.58
CA ALA A 44 -0.50 -28.71 15.13
C ALA A 44 -1.87 -28.41 15.76
N GLN A 45 -2.96 -28.70 15.03
CA GLN A 45 -4.32 -28.55 15.55
C GLN A 45 -4.58 -29.41 16.80
N GLY A 46 -4.06 -30.64 16.84
CA GLY A 46 -4.18 -31.53 18.00
C GLY A 46 -3.46 -30.98 19.23
N ILE A 47 -2.24 -30.46 19.04
CA ILE A 47 -1.44 -29.81 20.09
C ILE A 47 -2.19 -28.59 20.64
N ASP A 48 -2.71 -27.72 19.78
CA ASP A 48 -3.41 -26.51 20.21
C ASP A 48 -4.71 -26.81 20.96
N ARG A 49 -5.45 -27.84 20.53
CA ARG A 49 -6.63 -28.35 21.26
C ARG A 49 -6.26 -28.90 22.63
N HIS A 50 -5.18 -29.67 22.73
CA HIS A 50 -4.75 -30.30 23.98
C HIS A 50 -4.34 -29.28 25.05
N TYR A 51 -3.71 -28.16 24.67
CA TYR A 51 -3.30 -27.11 25.61
C TYR A 51 -4.42 -26.14 26.00
N GLY A 52 -5.68 -26.39 25.60
CA GLY A 52 -6.80 -25.51 25.96
C GLY A 52 -6.65 -24.08 25.40
N ARG A 53 -5.78 -23.89 24.40
CA ARG A 53 -5.69 -22.64 23.61
C ARG A 53 -6.94 -22.41 22.76
N GLY A 54 -7.85 -23.39 22.73
CA GLY A 54 -9.17 -23.34 22.12
C GLY A 54 -10.22 -22.55 22.91
N ARG A 55 -9.93 -21.30 23.32
CA ARG A 55 -10.96 -20.27 23.13
C ARG A 55 -11.06 -20.07 21.63
N GLN A 56 -12.27 -20.06 21.07
CA GLN A 56 -12.56 -19.90 19.65
C GLN A 56 -11.72 -18.79 18.98
N VAL A 57 -10.51 -19.11 18.57
CA VAL A 57 -9.89 -18.48 17.42
C VAL A 57 -10.71 -19.07 16.28
N GLN A 58 -11.64 -18.28 15.74
CA GLN A 58 -12.22 -18.60 14.44
C GLN A 58 -11.08 -19.08 13.56
N ASP A 59 -11.21 -20.28 13.00
CA ASP A 59 -10.33 -20.87 12.01
C ASP A 59 -10.07 -19.83 10.91
N LEU A 60 -9.06 -18.97 11.09
CA LEU A 60 -8.66 -18.08 10.04
C LEU A 60 -7.79 -18.92 9.13
N LEU A 61 -8.37 -19.26 7.98
CA LEU A 61 -7.66 -19.89 6.89
C LEU A 61 -6.30 -19.19 6.71
N PRO A 62 -5.19 -19.93 6.54
CA PRO A 62 -3.89 -19.33 6.21
C PRO A 62 -4.02 -18.39 5.01
N LEU A 63 -3.17 -17.34 4.96
CA LEU A 63 -3.23 -16.33 3.89
C LEU A 63 -3.31 -16.94 2.48
N GLY A 64 -2.55 -18.00 2.19
CA GLY A 64 -2.60 -18.69 0.89
C GLY A 64 -3.97 -19.30 0.55
N GLN A 65 -4.70 -19.83 1.54
CA GLN A 65 -6.06 -20.34 1.36
C GLN A 65 -7.06 -19.20 1.17
N ARG A 66 -6.91 -18.10 1.93
CA ARG A 66 -7.74 -16.89 1.78
C ARG A 66 -7.56 -16.26 0.41
N LEU A 67 -6.33 -16.17 -0.08
CA LEU A 67 -6.02 -15.70 -1.43
C LEU A 67 -6.62 -16.59 -2.50
N SER A 68 -6.54 -17.92 -2.31
CA SER A 68 -7.13 -18.88 -3.25
C SER A 68 -8.64 -18.69 -3.39
N LEU A 69 -9.35 -18.55 -2.27
CA LEU A 69 -10.79 -18.25 -2.25
C LEU A 69 -11.09 -16.90 -2.89
N PHE A 70 -10.33 -15.86 -2.54
CA PHE A 70 -10.48 -14.52 -3.13
C PHE A 70 -10.39 -14.57 -4.66
N PHE A 71 -9.36 -15.20 -5.22
CA PHE A 71 -9.20 -15.28 -6.68
C PHE A 71 -10.26 -16.16 -7.35
N GLN A 72 -10.75 -17.21 -6.69
CA GLN A 72 -11.89 -17.99 -7.19
C GLN A 72 -13.17 -17.13 -7.26
N ILE A 73 -13.45 -16.34 -6.22
CA ILE A 73 -14.60 -15.44 -6.20
C ILE A 73 -14.46 -14.36 -7.30
N CYS A 74 -13.29 -13.75 -7.45
CA CYS A 74 -13.05 -12.80 -8.54
C CYS A 74 -13.26 -13.42 -9.92
N GLN A 75 -12.87 -14.68 -10.14
CA GLN A 75 -13.12 -15.40 -11.40
C GLN A 75 -14.60 -15.63 -11.65
N GLN A 76 -15.35 -16.06 -10.64
CA GLN A 76 -16.80 -16.25 -10.75
C GLN A 76 -17.52 -14.94 -11.05
N GLN A 77 -17.16 -13.86 -10.35
CA GLN A 77 -17.73 -12.53 -10.58
C GLN A 77 -17.43 -12.04 -12.00
N ARG A 78 -16.23 -12.28 -12.52
CA ARG A 78 -15.90 -11.96 -13.92
C ARG A 78 -16.73 -12.76 -14.92
N ALA A 79 -16.98 -14.04 -14.65
CA ALA A 79 -17.81 -14.88 -15.51
C ALA A 79 -19.28 -14.41 -15.56
N VAL A 80 -19.79 -13.84 -14.46
CA VAL A 80 -21.19 -13.37 -14.36
C VAL A 80 -21.35 -11.93 -14.85
N ASN A 81 -20.45 -11.02 -14.46
CA ASN A 81 -20.60 -9.58 -14.67
C ASN A 81 -19.81 -9.03 -15.87
N GLY A 82 -18.99 -9.86 -16.52
CA GLY A 82 -18.30 -9.54 -17.77
C GLY A 82 -17.19 -8.49 -17.70
N SER A 83 -17.01 -7.77 -16.59
CA SER A 83 -15.98 -6.73 -16.47
C SER A 83 -15.32 -6.69 -15.08
N ARG A 84 -14.03 -6.30 -15.06
CA ARG A 84 -13.30 -5.97 -13.85
C ARG A 84 -13.55 -4.50 -13.52
N VAL A 85 -13.99 -4.22 -12.29
CA VAL A 85 -14.14 -2.83 -11.84
C VAL A 85 -12.75 -2.28 -11.49
N PRO A 86 -12.29 -1.21 -12.17
CA PRO A 86 -11.02 -0.59 -11.87
C PRO A 86 -11.09 0.16 -10.52
N LEU A 87 -9.94 0.28 -9.88
CA LEU A 87 -9.74 1.16 -8.73
C LEU A 87 -9.81 2.60 -9.23
N SER A 88 -10.60 3.42 -8.54
CA SER A 88 -10.74 4.84 -8.86
C SER A 88 -9.43 5.59 -8.57
N ARG A 89 -8.97 6.40 -9.51
CA ARG A 89 -7.84 7.31 -9.32
C ARG A 89 -8.30 8.67 -8.83
N ALA A 90 -7.36 9.48 -8.34
CA ALA A 90 -7.65 10.83 -7.89
C ALA A 90 -8.29 11.68 -9.00
N ASP A 91 -7.82 11.55 -10.25
CA ASP A 91 -8.24 12.38 -11.39
C ASP A 91 -9.41 11.82 -12.21
N ASP A 92 -9.99 10.68 -11.82
CA ASP A 92 -11.07 10.05 -12.60
C ASP A 92 -12.33 10.94 -12.71
N TYR A 93 -12.53 11.88 -11.78
CA TYR A 93 -13.62 12.88 -11.87
C TYR A 93 -13.44 13.87 -13.03
N LEU A 94 -12.22 14.00 -13.56
CA LEU A 94 -11.88 14.85 -14.71
C LEU A 94 -11.90 14.07 -16.03
N ARG A 95 -12.36 12.81 -16.05
CA ARG A 95 -12.33 11.95 -17.25
C ARG A 95 -12.88 12.59 -18.52
N GLU A 96 -13.95 13.38 -18.40
CA GLU A 96 -14.60 14.06 -19.53
C GLU A 96 -13.84 15.32 -20.00
N MET A 97 -12.92 15.84 -19.17
CA MET A 97 -12.11 17.03 -19.45
C MET A 97 -10.71 16.72 -19.96
N ILE A 98 -10.23 15.47 -19.82
CA ILE A 98 -8.89 15.05 -20.23
C ILE A 98 -8.94 14.49 -21.65
N PRO A 99 -8.30 15.15 -22.64
CA PRO A 99 -8.18 14.61 -23.98
C PRO A 99 -7.43 13.27 -23.96
N ASN A 100 -7.96 12.25 -24.66
CA ASN A 100 -7.39 10.89 -24.69
C ASN A 100 -7.28 10.22 -23.32
N TYR A 101 -8.25 10.48 -22.43
CA TYR A 101 -8.35 9.80 -21.15
C TYR A 101 -8.29 8.27 -21.33
N LYS A 102 -7.33 7.64 -20.64
CA LYS A 102 -7.17 6.19 -20.61
C LYS A 102 -7.82 5.63 -19.36
N GLU A 103 -8.74 4.69 -19.54
CA GLU A 103 -9.35 3.97 -18.43
C GLU A 103 -8.30 3.21 -17.62
N SER A 104 -8.43 3.27 -16.31
CA SER A 104 -7.56 2.51 -15.40
C SER A 104 -7.79 1.01 -15.62
N THR A 105 -6.69 0.27 -15.63
CA THR A 105 -6.67 -1.20 -15.65
C THR A 105 -6.25 -1.79 -14.31
N ALA A 106 -5.85 -0.93 -13.36
CA ALA A 106 -5.57 -1.32 -11.99
C ALA A 106 -6.87 -1.71 -11.29
N THR A 107 -6.99 -2.98 -10.91
CA THR A 107 -8.19 -3.51 -10.23
C THR A 107 -7.80 -4.04 -8.86
N VAL A 108 -8.79 -4.26 -8.00
CA VAL A 108 -8.56 -4.90 -6.68
C VAL A 108 -7.84 -6.26 -6.85
N GLU A 109 -8.27 -7.06 -7.82
CA GLU A 109 -7.65 -8.35 -8.14
C GLU A 109 -6.18 -8.20 -8.55
N ALA A 110 -5.88 -7.23 -9.43
CA ALA A 110 -4.51 -6.96 -9.86
C ALA A 110 -3.64 -6.49 -8.69
N LEU A 111 -4.16 -5.60 -7.84
CA LEU A 111 -3.45 -5.09 -6.68
C LEU A 111 -3.10 -6.21 -5.70
N VAL A 112 -4.09 -7.04 -5.31
CA VAL A 112 -3.87 -8.17 -4.39
C VAL A 112 -2.85 -9.15 -4.97
N SER A 113 -2.90 -9.40 -6.28
CA SER A 113 -1.90 -10.23 -6.95
C SER A 113 -0.50 -9.62 -6.90
N GLN A 114 -0.35 -8.32 -7.18
CA GLN A 114 0.96 -7.66 -7.18
C GLN A 114 1.56 -7.62 -5.77
N VAL A 115 0.77 -7.23 -4.77
CA VAL A 115 1.16 -7.22 -3.35
C VAL A 115 1.66 -8.59 -2.90
N TYR A 116 0.94 -9.65 -3.24
CA TYR A 116 1.33 -11.02 -2.89
C TYR A 116 2.63 -11.45 -3.60
N LEU A 117 2.69 -11.30 -4.92
CA LEU A 117 3.82 -11.75 -5.73
C LEU A 117 5.12 -11.00 -5.40
N GLN A 118 5.02 -9.74 -4.99
CA GLN A 118 6.16 -8.90 -4.61
C GLN A 118 6.48 -8.96 -3.11
N GLY A 119 5.74 -9.76 -2.33
CA GLY A 119 6.02 -9.98 -0.92
C GLY A 119 5.73 -8.78 -0.02
N PHE A 120 4.77 -7.93 -0.37
CA PHE A 120 4.36 -6.78 0.45
C PHE A 120 3.46 -7.24 1.60
N THR A 121 4.00 -8.04 2.52
CA THR A 121 3.24 -8.72 3.58
C THR A 121 2.54 -7.74 4.51
N TRP A 122 3.11 -6.55 4.71
CA TRP A 122 2.53 -5.45 5.49
C TRP A 122 1.12 -5.08 5.05
N PHE A 123 0.76 -5.27 3.78
CA PHE A 123 -0.58 -4.94 3.27
C PHE A 123 -1.67 -5.72 4.00
N TYR A 124 -1.41 -6.97 4.37
CA TYR A 124 -2.37 -7.83 5.08
C TYR A 124 -2.45 -7.51 6.59
N GLU A 125 -1.62 -6.61 7.09
CA GLU A 125 -1.62 -6.15 8.48
C GLU A 125 -2.43 -4.86 8.67
N LEU A 126 -3.04 -4.33 7.61
CA LEU A 126 -3.85 -3.11 7.65
C LEU A 126 -5.25 -3.37 8.21
N ASP A 127 -5.81 -2.36 8.86
CA ASP A 127 -7.23 -2.33 9.20
C ASP A 127 -8.08 -1.78 8.04
N GLN A 128 -9.40 -1.81 8.22
CA GLN A 128 -10.35 -1.30 7.23
C GLN A 128 -10.17 0.19 6.92
N LYS A 129 -9.85 1.02 7.92
CA LYS A 129 -9.68 2.47 7.76
C LYS A 129 -8.48 2.78 6.87
N HIS A 130 -7.40 2.04 7.04
CA HIS A 130 -6.16 2.21 6.27
C HIS A 130 -6.30 1.66 4.84
N LEU A 131 -7.08 0.60 4.65
CA LEU A 131 -7.46 0.15 3.30
C LEU A 131 -8.30 1.20 2.57
N GLU A 132 -9.26 1.83 3.27
CA GLU A 132 -10.07 2.93 2.72
C GLU A 132 -9.21 4.14 2.35
N ALA A 133 -8.20 4.46 3.17
CA ALA A 133 -7.25 5.53 2.90
C ALA A 133 -6.37 5.28 1.66
N ILE A 134 -6.11 4.02 1.31
CA ILE A 134 -5.45 3.65 0.05
C ILE A 134 -6.42 3.80 -1.12
N ASN A 135 -7.58 3.14 -1.02
CA ASN A 135 -8.65 3.23 -2.01
C ASN A 135 -9.96 2.68 -1.45
N ILE A 136 -11.06 3.40 -1.64
CA ILE A 136 -12.39 2.97 -1.16
C ILE A 136 -12.82 1.59 -1.69
N GLY A 137 -12.35 1.20 -2.88
CA GLY A 137 -12.61 -0.11 -3.48
C GLY A 137 -12.00 -1.29 -2.70
N LEU A 138 -11.07 -1.04 -1.78
CA LEU A 138 -10.45 -2.06 -0.93
C LEU A 138 -11.26 -2.39 0.32
N THR A 139 -12.35 -1.68 0.60
CA THR A 139 -13.22 -1.92 1.77
C THR A 139 -14.19 -3.09 1.58
N SER A 140 -14.16 -3.77 0.43
CA SER A 140 -15.04 -4.90 0.16
C SER A 140 -14.79 -6.07 1.12
N LEU A 141 -15.85 -6.79 1.51
CA LEU A 141 -15.78 -7.96 2.40
C LEU A 141 -14.76 -9.01 1.95
N HIS A 142 -14.60 -9.20 0.63
CA HIS A 142 -13.62 -10.12 0.06
C HIS A 142 -12.18 -9.71 0.38
N VAL A 143 -11.86 -8.42 0.29
CA VAL A 143 -10.53 -7.90 0.63
C VAL A 143 -10.31 -7.92 2.14
N LEU A 144 -11.32 -7.52 2.92
CA LEU A 144 -11.26 -7.56 4.39
C LEU A 144 -10.98 -8.98 4.91
N SER A 145 -11.52 -10.01 4.25
CA SER A 145 -11.25 -11.40 4.60
C SER A 145 -9.77 -11.79 4.44
N LEU A 146 -8.98 -11.06 3.62
CA LEU A 146 -7.55 -11.29 3.45
C LEU A 146 -6.71 -10.68 4.58
N MET A 147 -7.26 -9.75 5.36
CA MET A 147 -6.52 -9.05 6.43
C MET A 147 -6.33 -9.94 7.65
N ASN A 148 -5.24 -9.72 8.39
CA ASN A 148 -5.00 -10.42 9.65
C ASN A 148 -6.07 -10.07 10.69
N GLN A 149 -6.29 -10.96 11.67
CA GLN A 149 -7.25 -10.71 12.75
C GLN A 149 -6.89 -9.46 13.55
N GLU A 150 -5.60 -9.29 13.81
CA GLU A 150 -5.05 -8.12 14.45
C GLU A 150 -4.26 -7.32 13.40
N HIS A 151 -4.58 -6.03 13.30
CA HIS A 151 -3.81 -5.11 12.49
C HIS A 151 -2.51 -4.76 13.23
N ASN A 152 -1.49 -4.34 12.48
CA ASN A 152 -0.22 -3.88 13.05
C ASN A 152 -0.24 -2.34 13.17
N PRO A 153 -0.27 -1.77 14.40
CA PRO A 153 -0.31 -0.33 14.60
C PRO A 153 0.88 0.42 14.00
N GLU A 154 2.06 -0.20 13.97
CA GLU A 154 3.27 0.40 13.40
C GLU A 154 3.18 0.51 11.89
N THR A 155 2.70 -0.55 11.21
CA THR A 155 2.42 -0.56 9.77
C THR A 155 1.38 0.51 9.41
N CYS A 156 0.30 0.60 10.19
CA CYS A 156 -0.74 1.62 10.04
C CYS A 156 -0.16 3.04 10.19
N SER A 157 0.60 3.30 11.25
CA SER A 157 1.25 4.60 11.49
C SER A 157 2.26 4.97 10.39
N THR A 158 2.94 3.98 9.83
CA THR A 158 3.88 4.16 8.71
C THR A 158 3.11 4.59 7.46
N LEU A 159 1.99 3.93 7.15
CA LEU A 159 1.14 4.29 6.03
C LEU A 159 0.55 5.70 6.20
N ASP A 160 0.04 6.04 7.38
CA ASP A 160 -0.47 7.38 7.69
C ASP A 160 0.60 8.46 7.44
N SER A 161 1.85 8.17 7.81
CA SER A 161 2.99 9.07 7.59
C SER A 161 3.30 9.22 6.10
N VAL A 162 3.32 8.11 5.34
CA VAL A 162 3.54 8.10 3.89
C VAL A 162 2.45 8.90 3.17
N ILE A 163 1.17 8.66 3.50
CA ILE A 163 0.02 9.39 2.93
C ILE A 163 0.12 10.87 3.25
N ALA A 164 0.47 11.24 4.48
CA ALA A 164 0.61 12.64 4.88
C ALA A 164 1.71 13.37 4.11
N ILE A 165 2.88 12.75 3.94
CA ILE A 165 3.99 13.31 3.15
C ILE A 165 3.57 13.43 1.67
N ARG A 166 2.94 12.40 1.11
CA ARG A 166 2.45 12.39 -0.27
C ARG A 166 1.44 13.51 -0.52
N ASN A 167 0.47 13.67 0.37
CA ASN A 167 -0.55 14.73 0.28
C ASN A 167 0.08 16.13 0.39
N MET A 168 1.04 16.32 1.30
CA MET A 168 1.77 17.58 1.41
C MET A 168 2.46 17.93 0.08
N PHE A 169 3.22 17.00 -0.52
CA PHE A 169 3.91 17.26 -1.78
C PHE A 169 2.95 17.49 -2.96
N ALA A 170 1.84 16.74 -3.02
CA ALA A 170 0.81 16.97 -4.04
C ALA A 170 0.17 18.37 -3.93
N GLN A 171 0.00 18.89 -2.71
CA GLN A 171 -0.48 20.25 -2.49
C GLN A 171 0.57 21.31 -2.86
N ILE A 172 1.85 21.07 -2.56
CA ILE A 172 2.96 21.94 -3.02
C ILE A 172 2.98 22.00 -4.56
N ASP A 173 2.92 20.85 -5.23
CA ASP A 173 2.90 20.79 -6.70
C ASP A 173 1.67 21.50 -7.28
N THR A 174 0.49 21.33 -6.69
CA THR A 174 -0.73 22.04 -7.11
C THR A 174 -0.54 23.57 -7.03
N VAL A 175 -0.07 24.07 -5.88
CA VAL A 175 0.16 25.52 -5.67
C VAL A 175 1.19 26.07 -6.65
N LEU A 176 2.30 25.36 -6.86
CA LEU A 176 3.33 25.76 -7.82
C LEU A 176 2.81 25.75 -9.26
N ASN A 177 2.03 24.74 -9.65
CA ASN A 177 1.46 24.64 -10.99
C ASN A 177 0.42 25.73 -11.25
N GLU A 178 -0.44 26.05 -10.29
CA GLU A 178 -1.39 27.16 -10.39
C GLU A 178 -0.69 28.52 -10.49
N ALA A 179 0.35 28.74 -9.68
CA ALA A 179 1.15 29.97 -9.73
C ALA A 179 1.87 30.13 -11.07
N ASN A 180 2.49 29.07 -11.60
CA ASN A 180 3.12 29.08 -12.91
C ASN A 180 2.11 29.36 -14.04
N LYS A 181 0.93 28.73 -14.02
CA LYS A 181 -0.13 29.04 -14.99
C LYS A 181 -0.56 30.51 -14.93
N LYS A 182 -0.71 31.08 -13.73
CA LYS A 182 -1.06 32.51 -13.58
C LYS A 182 0.03 33.43 -14.10
N LYS A 183 1.30 33.11 -13.82
CA LYS A 183 2.46 33.82 -14.36
C LYS A 183 2.45 33.82 -15.90
N ASP A 184 2.23 32.66 -16.51
CA ASP A 184 2.26 32.51 -17.97
C ASP A 184 1.06 33.17 -18.66
N MET A 185 -0.13 33.14 -18.04
CA MET A 185 -1.35 33.70 -18.62
C MET A 185 -1.52 35.21 -18.40
N PHE A 186 -1.14 35.72 -17.22
CA PHE A 186 -1.46 37.09 -16.80
C PHE A 186 -0.23 37.99 -16.63
N GLY A 187 0.99 37.42 -16.66
CA GLY A 187 2.22 38.20 -16.49
C GLY A 187 2.33 38.89 -15.13
N ASP A 188 1.73 38.32 -14.08
CA ASP A 188 1.69 38.93 -12.74
C ASP A 188 3.09 38.96 -12.10
N ASP A 189 3.68 40.16 -12.05
CA ASP A 189 5.00 40.40 -11.44
C ASP A 189 5.04 39.99 -9.96
N SER A 190 3.93 40.11 -9.22
CA SER A 190 3.86 39.70 -7.80
C SER A 190 4.02 38.19 -7.65
N VAL A 191 3.35 37.41 -8.51
CA VAL A 191 3.46 35.93 -8.52
C VAL A 191 4.86 35.51 -8.93
N ARG A 192 5.47 36.19 -9.92
CA ARG A 192 6.85 35.92 -10.34
C ARG A 192 7.83 36.15 -9.20
N ASP A 193 7.71 37.25 -8.47
CA ASP A 193 8.60 37.60 -7.38
C ASP A 193 8.44 36.62 -6.20
N SER A 194 7.22 36.20 -5.89
CA SER A 194 6.96 35.18 -4.86
C SER A 194 7.57 33.81 -5.23
N LEU A 195 7.43 33.37 -6.48
CA LEU A 195 8.06 32.13 -6.96
C LEU A 195 9.59 32.21 -6.86
N ALA A 196 10.19 33.33 -7.27
CA ALA A 196 11.64 33.52 -7.16
C ALA A 196 12.13 33.52 -5.70
N ARG A 197 11.38 34.12 -4.78
CA ARG A 197 11.69 34.05 -3.34
C ARG A 197 11.60 32.61 -2.83
N ILE A 198 10.55 31.87 -3.17
CA ILE A 198 10.37 30.47 -2.76
C ILE A 198 11.54 29.61 -3.23
N GLU A 199 11.94 29.74 -4.51
CA GLU A 199 13.08 29.02 -5.07
C GLU A 199 14.40 29.40 -4.35
N GLY A 200 14.61 30.68 -4.06
CA GLY A 200 15.75 31.17 -3.30
C GLY A 200 15.85 30.54 -1.91
N TYR A 201 14.81 30.69 -1.09
CA TYR A 201 14.79 30.11 0.27
C TYR A 201 14.88 28.58 0.26
N ALA A 202 14.22 27.92 -0.69
CA ALA A 202 14.30 26.47 -0.82
C ALA A 202 15.72 26.01 -1.20
N SER A 203 16.42 26.75 -2.07
CA SER A 203 17.80 26.47 -2.42
C SER A 203 18.75 26.69 -1.24
N ASP A 204 18.64 27.83 -0.56
CA ASP A 204 19.52 28.21 0.55
C ASP A 204 19.39 27.23 1.73
N ASN A 205 18.16 26.85 2.07
CA ASN A 205 17.86 25.91 3.15
C ASN A 205 17.89 24.43 2.69
N ARG A 206 18.22 24.16 1.41
CA ARG A 206 18.18 22.84 0.76
C ARG A 206 16.87 22.10 0.99
N ILE A 207 15.74 22.78 0.89
CA ILE A 207 14.39 22.24 1.06
C ILE A 207 13.92 21.67 -0.28
N PRO A 208 13.61 20.37 -0.37
CA PRO A 208 13.09 19.79 -1.60
C PRO A 208 11.63 20.22 -1.80
N LEU A 209 11.34 20.97 -2.86
CA LEU A 209 9.95 21.33 -3.24
C LEU A 209 9.19 20.20 -3.93
N ARG A 210 9.90 19.16 -4.36
CA ARG A 210 9.35 17.92 -4.89
C ARG A 210 9.87 16.74 -4.09
N PHE A 211 9.03 15.73 -3.92
CA PHE A 211 9.47 14.48 -3.31
C PHE A 211 10.58 13.85 -4.18
N ARG A 212 11.69 13.46 -3.54
CA ARG A 212 12.86 12.89 -4.24
C ARG A 212 13.02 11.39 -4.00
N GLY A 213 12.21 10.80 -3.13
CA GLY A 213 12.36 9.42 -2.67
C GLY A 213 12.84 9.32 -1.23
N TYR A 214 12.85 8.09 -0.73
CA TYR A 214 13.40 7.68 0.55
C TYR A 214 14.84 7.17 0.39
N PRO A 215 15.65 7.15 1.47
CA PRO A 215 16.97 6.51 1.45
C PRO A 215 16.89 5.07 0.94
N ASP A 216 17.82 4.69 0.06
CA ASP A 216 17.94 3.31 -0.42
C ASP A 216 18.58 2.40 0.65
N THR A 217 17.83 2.15 1.72
CA THR A 217 18.24 1.34 2.86
C THR A 217 17.13 0.37 3.27
N ALA A 218 17.48 -0.65 4.05
CA ALA A 218 16.52 -1.64 4.52
C ALA A 218 15.41 -1.01 5.39
N GLU A 219 15.75 0.00 6.20
CA GLU A 219 14.85 0.68 7.14
C GLU A 219 13.67 1.38 6.45
N TYR A 220 13.87 1.89 5.23
CA TYR A 220 12.84 2.61 4.48
C TYR A 220 12.12 1.77 3.43
N THR A 221 12.37 0.46 3.39
CA THR A 221 11.80 -0.43 2.37
C THR A 221 10.27 -0.43 2.41
N GLN A 222 9.67 -0.43 3.59
CA GLN A 222 8.21 -0.44 3.74
C GLN A 222 7.57 0.86 3.23
N GLN A 223 8.16 2.01 3.56
CA GLN A 223 7.71 3.34 3.12
C GLN A 223 7.79 3.47 1.60
N ILE A 224 8.88 2.98 1.01
CA ILE A 224 9.08 2.89 -0.45
C ILE A 224 7.97 2.05 -1.09
N GLN A 225 7.69 0.86 -0.56
CA GLN A 225 6.64 -0.02 -1.08
C GLN A 225 5.25 0.62 -0.97
N MET A 226 4.92 1.23 0.17
CA MET A 226 3.66 1.93 0.39
C MET A 226 3.47 3.09 -0.59
N TRP A 227 4.50 3.93 -0.77
CA TRP A 227 4.46 5.03 -1.71
C TRP A 227 4.28 4.54 -3.14
N SER A 228 5.06 3.53 -3.54
CA SER A 228 4.97 2.93 -4.87
C SER A 228 3.62 2.30 -5.14
N LEU A 229 3.00 1.66 -4.16
CA LEU A 229 1.65 1.10 -4.28
C LEU A 229 0.61 2.20 -4.53
N LEU A 230 0.69 3.31 -3.78
CA LEU A 230 -0.20 4.45 -3.99
C LEU A 230 -0.02 5.06 -5.38
N ASN A 231 1.22 5.25 -5.84
CA ASN A 231 1.51 5.75 -7.18
C ASN A 231 1.04 4.78 -8.27
N TRP A 232 1.18 3.47 -8.07
CA TRP A 232 0.71 2.47 -9.02
C TRP A 232 -0.81 2.53 -9.23
N ILE A 233 -1.57 2.80 -8.16
CA ILE A 233 -3.02 3.04 -8.26
C ILE A 233 -3.30 4.28 -9.12
N GLU A 234 -2.63 5.41 -8.86
CA GLU A 234 -2.84 6.64 -9.66
C GLU A 234 -2.40 6.52 -11.12
N ILE A 235 -1.34 5.76 -11.40
CA ILE A 235 -0.93 5.51 -12.79
C ILE A 235 -2.03 4.70 -13.50
N GLY A 236 -2.63 3.74 -12.80
CA GLY A 236 -3.75 2.96 -13.32
C GLY A 236 -3.34 1.87 -14.32
N GLU A 237 -2.05 1.53 -14.40
CA GLU A 237 -1.52 0.49 -15.30
C GLU A 237 -1.40 -0.87 -14.59
N GLY A 238 -2.54 -1.53 -14.39
CA GLY A 238 -2.68 -2.74 -13.59
C GLY A 238 -1.89 -3.96 -14.08
N SER A 239 -1.47 -3.97 -15.34
CA SER A 239 -0.65 -5.04 -15.92
C SER A 239 0.81 -4.98 -15.50
N ASN A 240 1.28 -3.79 -15.09
CA ASN A 240 2.68 -3.57 -14.75
C ASN A 240 2.92 -3.88 -13.27
N PRO A 241 4.10 -4.39 -12.90
CA PRO A 241 4.46 -4.55 -11.50
C PRO A 241 4.58 -3.18 -10.82
N ILE A 242 4.27 -3.13 -9.52
CA ILE A 242 4.54 -1.97 -8.67
C ILE A 242 6.07 -1.69 -8.66
N SER A 243 6.48 -0.57 -9.25
CA SER A 243 7.90 -0.19 -9.32
C SER A 243 8.35 0.59 -8.08
N THR A 244 9.43 0.14 -7.45
CA THR A 244 10.03 0.81 -6.28
C THR A 244 11.25 1.66 -6.59
N SER A 245 11.77 1.60 -7.82
CA SER A 245 13.03 2.26 -8.20
C SER A 245 12.94 3.79 -8.11
N GLU A 246 11.81 4.37 -8.52
CA GLU A 246 11.60 5.82 -8.54
C GLU A 246 11.52 6.44 -7.16
N GLN A 247 11.26 5.64 -6.12
CA GLN A 247 11.13 6.11 -4.75
C GLN A 247 12.41 5.93 -3.93
N ARG A 248 13.50 5.47 -4.56
CA ARG A 248 14.82 5.30 -3.94
C ARG A 248 15.71 6.50 -4.25
N HIS A 249 16.29 7.09 -3.21
CA HIS A 249 17.18 8.24 -3.28
C HIS A 249 18.46 7.96 -2.50
N LYS A 250 19.58 8.55 -2.95
CA LYS A 250 20.89 8.35 -2.33
C LYS A 250 21.06 9.14 -1.03
N GLU A 251 20.49 10.35 -0.98
CA GLU A 251 20.55 11.22 0.20
C GLU A 251 19.35 10.97 1.11
N ASP A 252 19.57 11.02 2.41
CA ASP A 252 18.51 11.00 3.40
C ASP A 252 17.90 12.38 3.64
N LEU A 253 16.68 12.54 3.16
CA LEU A 253 15.88 13.76 3.29
C LEU A 253 14.72 13.59 4.28
N THR A 254 14.63 12.45 4.97
CA THR A 254 13.46 12.09 5.79
C THR A 254 13.28 13.04 6.97
N GLY A 255 14.37 13.47 7.61
CA GLY A 255 14.34 14.52 8.64
C GLY A 255 13.79 15.84 8.11
N LYS A 256 14.12 16.22 6.86
CA LYS A 256 13.55 17.42 6.24
C LYS A 256 12.07 17.25 5.92
N TYR A 257 11.65 16.08 5.43
CA TYR A 257 10.25 15.78 5.19
C TYR A 257 9.43 15.85 6.47
N ALA A 258 9.98 15.38 7.61
CA ALA A 258 9.32 15.48 8.90
C ALA A 258 9.12 16.94 9.34
N ILE A 259 10.15 17.78 9.25
CA ILE A 259 10.06 19.21 9.56
C ILE A 259 9.06 19.90 8.62
N MET A 260 9.15 19.64 7.31
CA MET A 260 8.20 20.18 6.32
C MET A 260 6.77 19.80 6.68
N LEU A 261 6.52 18.54 7.04
CA LEU A 261 5.19 18.07 7.39
C LEU A 261 4.65 18.72 8.67
N GLU A 262 5.50 18.91 9.69
CA GLU A 262 5.15 19.62 10.91
C GLU A 262 4.73 21.07 10.61
N VAL A 263 5.58 21.80 9.88
CA VAL A 263 5.31 23.19 9.49
C VAL A 263 4.07 23.29 8.61
N TYR A 264 3.92 22.39 7.64
CA TYR A 264 2.76 22.31 6.77
C TYR A 264 1.45 22.11 7.55
N ARG A 265 1.44 21.16 8.51
CA ARG A 265 0.28 20.94 9.39
C ARG A 265 -0.04 22.19 10.20
N ASN A 266 0.96 22.82 10.80
CA ASN A 266 0.77 24.04 11.59
C ASN A 266 0.16 25.18 10.77
N ILE A 267 0.57 25.33 9.50
CA ILE A 267 0.02 26.35 8.60
C ILE A 267 -1.41 25.99 8.20
N THR A 268 -1.66 24.73 7.82
CA THR A 268 -2.96 24.27 7.28
C THR A 268 -4.06 24.13 8.34
N LEU A 269 -3.72 24.15 9.63
CA LEU A 269 -4.72 24.20 10.71
C LEU A 269 -5.61 25.46 10.65
N ASN A 270 -5.07 26.59 10.18
CA ASN A 270 -5.75 27.89 10.25
C ASN A 270 -6.07 28.51 8.88
N GLN A 271 -5.51 27.98 7.80
CA GLN A 271 -5.70 28.54 6.45
C GLN A 271 -5.54 27.50 5.34
N ARG A 272 -6.06 27.81 4.15
CA ARG A 272 -5.79 27.02 2.94
C ARG A 272 -4.31 27.13 2.56
N PHE A 273 -3.77 26.06 1.98
CA PHE A 273 -2.39 26.06 1.49
C PHE A 273 -2.30 26.83 0.17
N THR A 274 -1.84 28.09 0.22
CA THR A 274 -1.66 28.99 -0.92
C THR A 274 -0.17 29.26 -1.19
N LEU A 275 0.15 30.07 -2.21
CA LEU A 275 1.52 30.47 -2.52
C LEU A 275 2.21 31.17 -1.33
N ASP A 276 1.49 32.00 -0.59
CA ASP A 276 2.01 32.66 0.61
C ASP A 276 2.28 31.66 1.74
N ALA A 277 1.41 30.66 1.90
CA ALA A 277 1.62 29.56 2.85
C ALA A 277 2.85 28.72 2.50
N LEU A 278 3.10 28.49 1.21
CA LEU A 278 4.32 27.82 0.73
C LEU A 278 5.57 28.68 1.01
N GLU A 279 5.49 30.00 0.79
CA GLU A 279 6.59 30.92 1.13
C GLU A 279 6.89 30.90 2.64
N GLN A 280 5.86 30.87 3.49
CA GLN A 280 6.01 30.72 4.95
C GLN A 280 6.66 29.38 5.33
N LEU A 281 6.31 28.29 4.64
CA LEU A 281 6.90 26.98 4.88
C LEU A 281 8.40 27.00 4.61
N VAL A 282 8.85 27.49 3.45
CA VAL A 282 10.28 27.48 3.08
C VAL A 282 11.13 28.47 3.88
N LYS A 283 10.50 29.50 4.45
CA LYS A 283 11.12 30.50 5.34
C LYS A 283 11.22 30.05 6.80
N ASN A 284 10.67 28.89 7.16
CA ASN A 284 10.59 28.50 8.55
C ASN A 284 11.99 28.32 9.16
N ARG A 285 12.19 28.87 10.36
CA ARG A 285 13.47 28.86 11.08
C ARG A 285 13.94 27.46 11.47
N GLN A 286 13.04 26.47 11.51
CA GLN A 286 13.41 25.08 11.77
C GLN A 286 14.31 24.47 10.69
N PHE A 287 14.44 25.12 9.52
CA PHE A 287 15.34 24.68 8.44
C PHE A 287 16.73 25.33 8.47
N SER A 288 16.97 26.31 9.35
CA SER A 288 18.22 27.09 9.47
C SER A 288 19.21 26.49 10.46
#